data_AF-A0A9D6PJ57-F1
#
_entry.id   AF-A0A9D6PJ57-F1
#
_cell.length_a   1.000
_cell.length_b   1.000
_cell.length_c   1.000
_cell.angle_alpha   90.00
_cell.angle_beta   90.00
_cell.angle_gamma   90.00
#
_symmetry.space_group_name_H-M   'P 1'
#
loop_
_entity.id
_entity.type
_entity.pdbx_description
1 polymer ?
#
loop_
_entity_poly.entity_id
_entity_poly.type
_entity_poly.pdbx_seq_one_letter_code
_entity_poly.pdbx_strand_id
1 'polypeptide(L)'
;MTLSDLEKEFKAAGGGSLAAPGVNPVFGEGNPHAKIMFIGEAPGFNENEQRRPFVGQAGKLLRKTLIENGWQEKEVYITNIV
;
A
#
# COMPACT_ATOMS: atom_id res chain seq x y z
N MET A 1 -13.56 -5.29 -14.78
CA MET A 1 -12.23 -5.20 -14.15
C MET A 1 -12.39 -4.44 -12.84
N THR A 2 -12.17 -5.13 -11.72
CA THR A 2 -12.27 -4.60 -10.36
C THR A 2 -10.88 -4.38 -9.77
N LEU A 3 -10.78 -3.67 -8.63
CA LEU A 3 -9.52 -3.51 -7.92
C LEU A 3 -8.93 -4.87 -7.49
N SER A 4 -9.80 -5.82 -7.12
CA SER A 4 -9.37 -7.18 -6.77
C SER A 4 -8.87 -7.97 -7.98
N ASP A 5 -9.37 -7.69 -9.20
CA ASP A 5 -8.83 -8.29 -10.42
C ASP A 5 -7.43 -7.74 -10.69
N LEU A 6 -7.24 -6.43 -10.55
CA LEU A 6 -5.93 -5.77 -10.66
C LEU A 6 -4.91 -6.31 -9.65
N GLU A 7 -5.32 -6.52 -8.39
CA GLU A 7 -4.44 -7.06 -7.36
C GLU A 7 -3.95 -8.48 -7.71
N LYS A 8 -4.83 -9.32 -8.29
CA LYS A 8 -4.47 -10.66 -8.74
C LYS A 8 -3.48 -10.61 -9.91
N GLU A 9 -3.73 -9.77 -10.90
CA GLU A 9 -2.83 -9.57 -12.03
C GLU A 9 -1.45 -9.06 -11.58
N PHE A 10 -1.44 -8.07 -10.68
CA PHE A 10 -0.22 -7.51 -10.10
C PHE A 10 0.60 -8.55 -9.34
N LYS A 11 -0.06 -9.38 -8.51
CA LYS A 11 0.61 -10.48 -7.79
C LYS A 11 1.14 -11.55 -8.75
N ALA A 12 0.39 -11.87 -9.81
CA ALA A 12 0.82 -12.84 -10.81
C ALA A 12 2.01 -12.36 -11.64
N ALA A 13 2.13 -11.04 -11.86
CA ALA A 13 3.29 -10.44 -12.54
C ALA A 13 4.60 -10.58 -11.73
N GLY A 14 4.52 -10.81 -10.41
CA GLY A 14 5.70 -11.07 -9.57
C GLY A 14 6.62 -9.87 -9.35
N GLY A 15 6.15 -8.66 -9.67
CA GLY A 15 6.94 -7.43 -9.67
C GLY A 15 7.21 -6.90 -11.08
N GLY A 16 7.43 -5.59 -11.20
CA GLY A 16 7.78 -4.96 -12.46
C GLY A 16 9.25 -5.17 -12.82
N SER A 17 9.66 -4.65 -13.99
CA SER A 17 11.07 -4.64 -14.44
C SER A 17 12.04 -3.91 -13.50
N LEU A 18 11.51 -3.16 -12.53
CA LEU A 18 12.24 -2.41 -11.51
C LEU A 18 12.50 -3.22 -10.23
N ALA A 19 11.94 -4.43 -10.11
CA ALA A 19 12.09 -5.24 -8.91
C ALA A 19 13.51 -5.82 -8.83
N ALA A 20 14.28 -5.34 -7.85
CA ALA A 20 15.55 -5.95 -7.50
C ALA A 20 15.34 -7.35 -6.87
N PRO A 21 16.33 -8.26 -6.94
CA PRO A 21 16.25 -9.55 -6.27
C PRO A 21 15.91 -9.38 -4.77
N GLY A 22 14.92 -10.14 -4.29
CA GLY A 22 14.45 -10.08 -2.90
C GLY A 22 13.41 -9.00 -2.60
N VAL A 23 12.99 -8.22 -3.61
CA VAL A 23 11.88 -7.27 -3.48
C VAL A 23 10.55 -7.97 -3.80
N ASN A 24 9.59 -7.89 -2.87
CA ASN A 24 8.24 -8.37 -3.03
C ASN A 24 7.31 -7.23 -3.47
N PRO A 25 6.36 -7.49 -4.39
CA PRO A 25 5.39 -6.51 -4.83
C PRO A 25 4.42 -6.12 -3.69
N VAL A 26 4.13 -4.82 -3.56
CA VAL A 26 3.19 -4.27 -2.57
C VAL A 26 2.12 -3.46 -3.28
N PHE A 27 0.90 -3.99 -3.36
CA PHE A 27 -0.15 -3.43 -4.21
C PHE A 27 -0.82 -2.18 -3.62
N GLY A 28 -1.38 -2.30 -2.42
CA GLY A 28 -2.22 -1.27 -1.83
C GLY A 28 -3.28 -1.90 -0.95
N GLU A 29 -3.74 -1.18 0.07
CA GLU A 29 -4.74 -1.66 1.01
C GLU A 29 -5.68 -0.54 1.46
N GLY A 30 -6.87 -0.91 1.94
CA GLY A 30 -7.88 0.02 2.42
C GLY A 30 -9.20 -0.08 1.65
N ASN A 31 -9.99 0.98 1.70
CA ASN A 31 -11.31 0.99 1.06
C ASN A 31 -11.19 1.27 -0.45
N PRO A 32 -11.60 0.33 -1.34
CA PRO A 32 -11.53 0.52 -2.79
C PRO A 32 -12.45 1.64 -3.31
N HIS A 33 -13.38 2.10 -2.47
CA HIS A 33 -14.30 3.22 -2.75
C HIS A 33 -13.99 4.45 -1.88
N ALA A 34 -12.79 4.52 -1.29
CA ALA A 34 -12.35 5.67 -0.52
C ALA A 34 -12.38 6.96 -1.36
N LYS A 35 -12.75 8.08 -0.73
CA LYS A 35 -12.65 9.41 -1.35
C LYS A 35 -11.24 9.98 -1.31
N ILE A 36 -10.40 9.45 -0.42
CA ILE A 36 -9.02 9.89 -0.21
C ILE A 36 -8.09 8.70 -0.39
N MET A 37 -7.02 8.93 -1.14
CA MET A 37 -5.94 7.97 -1.36
C MET A 37 -4.61 8.59 -0.95
N PHE A 38 -3.82 7.84 -0.20
CA PHE A 38 -2.44 8.18 0.15
C PHE A 38 -1.50 7.36 -0.73
N ILE A 39 -0.56 8.04 -1.37
CA ILE A 39 0.42 7.42 -2.27
C ILE A 39 1.80 7.77 -1.74
N GLY A 40 2.53 6.75 -1.27
CA GLY A 40 3.93 6.85 -0.89
C GLY A 40 4.87 6.70 -2.08
N GLU A 41 6.17 6.83 -1.83
CA GLU A 41 7.17 6.67 -2.88
C GLU A 41 7.35 5.19 -3.24
N ALA A 42 7.88 4.39 -2.32
CA ALA A 42 8.22 2.99 -2.53
C ALA A 42 8.05 2.16 -1.25
N PRO A 43 7.87 0.83 -1.35
CA PRO A 43 7.89 -0.07 -0.21
C PRO A 43 9.25 -0.05 0.51
N GLY A 44 9.23 0.11 1.83
CA GLY A 44 10.41 -0.07 2.68
C GLY A 44 10.63 -1.54 3.07
N PHE A 45 11.61 -1.77 3.95
CA PHE A 45 11.95 -3.12 4.44
C PHE A 45 10.74 -3.85 5.06
N ASN A 46 9.99 -3.19 5.94
CA ASN A 46 8.86 -3.86 6.61
C ASN A 46 7.71 -4.14 5.64
N GLU A 47 7.47 -3.23 4.70
CA GLU A 47 6.47 -3.36 3.64
C GLU A 47 6.82 -4.52 2.70
N ASN A 48 8.09 -4.65 2.35
CA ASN A 48 8.64 -5.76 1.57
C ASN A 48 8.39 -7.12 2.23
N GLU A 49 8.71 -7.23 3.52
CA GLU A 49 8.56 -8.47 4.27
C GLU A 49 7.09 -8.86 4.48
N GLN A 50 6.23 -7.88 4.77
CA GLN A 50 4.82 -8.12 5.08
C GLN A 50 3.90 -8.08 3.85
N ARG A 51 4.40 -7.61 2.70
CA ARG A 51 3.65 -7.36 1.46
C ARG A 51 2.45 -6.43 1.65
N ARG A 52 2.63 -5.42 2.52
CA ARG A 52 1.59 -4.45 2.89
C ARG A 52 2.16 -3.04 2.89
N PRO A 53 1.43 -2.03 2.40
CA PRO A 53 1.92 -0.66 2.33
C PRO A 53 1.93 -0.02 3.72
N PHE A 54 2.92 0.86 3.98
CA PHE A 54 2.98 1.68 5.19
C PHE A 54 2.79 0.86 6.48
N VAL A 55 3.56 -0.19 6.72
CA VAL A 55 3.54 -0.98 7.98
C VAL A 55 4.72 -0.65 8.91
N GLY A 56 5.72 0.08 8.40
CA GLY A 56 6.85 0.61 9.16
C GLY A 56 6.51 1.85 10.00
N GLN A 57 7.56 2.56 10.44
CA GLN A 57 7.40 3.75 11.30
C GLN A 57 6.61 4.88 10.62
N ALA A 58 6.85 5.13 9.33
CA ALA A 58 6.10 6.11 8.56
C ALA A 58 4.59 5.77 8.51
N GLY A 59 4.26 4.48 8.41
CA GLY A 59 2.88 4.02 8.43
C GLY A 59 2.18 4.14 9.78
N LYS A 60 2.93 3.94 10.88
CA LYS A 60 2.43 4.21 12.23
C LYS A 60 2.14 5.70 12.42
N LEU A 61 3.03 6.56 11.93
CA LEU A 61 2.81 8.01 11.94
C LEU A 61 1.58 8.39 11.11
N LEU A 62 1.45 7.87 9.89
CA LEU A 62 0.28 8.12 9.04
C LEU A 62 -1.02 7.75 9.75
N ARG A 63 -1.13 6.53 10.30
CA ARG A 63 -2.33 6.10 11.04
C ARG A 63 -2.63 6.97 12.24
N LYS A 64 -1.61 7.36 13.01
CA LYS A 64 -1.76 8.29 14.13
C LYS A 64 -2.32 9.63 13.65
N THR A 65 -1.76 10.21 12.59
CA THR A 65 -2.22 11.49 12.03
C THR A 65 -3.64 11.40 11.48
N LEU A 66 -4.03 10.29 10.83
CA LEU A 66 -5.42 10.08 10.41
C LEU A 66 -6.38 10.15 11.59
N ILE A 67 -6.10 9.40 12.66
CA ILE A 67 -6.93 9.36 13.87
C ILE A 67 -7.02 10.75 14.52
N GLU A 68 -5.89 11.46 14.63
CA GLU A 68 -5.83 12.81 15.20
C GLU A 68 -6.68 13.83 14.41
N ASN A 69 -6.89 13.59 13.12
CA ASN A 69 -7.73 14.42 12.25
C ASN A 69 -9.16 13.87 12.10
N GLY A 70 -9.57 12.88 12.89
CA GLY A 70 -10.92 12.33 12.90
C GLY A 70 -11.21 11.30 11.80
N TRP A 71 -10.18 10.78 11.11
CA TRP A 71 -10.31 9.76 10.08
C TRP A 71 -10.01 8.37 10.61
N GLN A 72 -10.67 7.37 10.04
CA GLN A 72 -10.41 5.95 10.27
C GLN A 72 -9.66 5.35 9.07
N GLU A 73 -8.80 4.38 9.32
CA GLU A 73 -8.02 3.71 8.27
C GLU A 73 -8.91 3.07 7.18
N LYS A 74 -10.10 2.58 7.56
CA LYS A 74 -11.08 2.03 6.61
C LYS A 74 -11.75 3.08 5.70
N GLU A 75 -11.49 4.36 5.90
CA GLU A 75 -12.07 5.44 5.07
C GLU A 75 -11.15 5.87 3.93
N VAL A 76 -9.92 5.35 3.91
CA VAL A 76 -8.86 5.74 2.98
C VAL A 76 -8.33 4.53 2.23
N TYR A 77 -7.65 4.78 1.12
CA TYR A 77 -6.86 3.78 0.40
C TYR A 77 -5.38 4.18 0.43
N ILE A 78 -4.47 3.23 0.65
CA ILE A 78 -3.04 3.51 0.82
C ILE A 78 -2.24 2.61 -0.13
N THR A 79 -1.30 3.20 -0.89
CA THR A 79 -0.38 2.48 -1.79
C THR A 79 0.93 3.26 -1.98
N ASN A 80 1.79 2.81 -2.90
CA ASN A 80 3.01 3.48 -3.34
C ASN A 80 3.01 3.72 -4.85
N ILE A 81 3.93 4.55 -5.33
CA ILE A 81 4.14 4.79 -6.77
C ILE A 81 4.76 3.56 -7.45
N VAL A 82 5.65 2.84 -6.74
CA VAL A 82 6.41 1.69 -7.28
C VAL A 82 6.19 0.39 -6.51
#